data_AF-A0A6L7MW62-F1
#
_entry.id   AF-A0A6L7MW62-F1
#
_cell.length_a   1.000
_cell.length_b   1.000
_cell.length_c   1.000
_cell.angle_alpha   90.00
_cell.angle_beta   90.00
_cell.angle_gamma   90.00
#
_symmetry.space_group_name_H-M   'P 1'
#
loop_
_entity.id
_entity.type
_entity.pdbx_description
1 polymer ?
#
loop_
_entity_poly.entity_id
_entity_poly.type
_entity_poly.pdbx_seq_one_letter_code
_entity_poly.pdbx_strand_id
1 'polypeptide(L)'
;MAKCHGSRMPAVHDRGGLPTDQPIDRSEHEWADWEYVANALVGVLRRHEVINVDELRRGIEAMVPAEYESSSYYERWSASIETLLVEKGVLAAAEIDAVAAEMDRRWG
;
A
#
# COMPACT_ATOMS: atom_id res chain seq x y z
N MET A 1 11.23 37.09 16.82
CA MET A 1 10.95 35.81 17.49
C MET A 1 9.84 35.11 16.72
N ALA A 2 10.19 34.20 15.80
CA ALA A 2 9.20 33.46 15.02
C ALA A 2 8.73 32.25 15.85
N LYS A 3 7.43 32.20 16.16
CA LYS A 3 6.78 31.04 16.76
C LYS A 3 6.74 29.93 15.69
N CYS A 4 7.49 28.85 15.90
CA CYS A 4 7.33 27.64 15.11
C CYS A 4 6.02 26.97 15.52
N HIS A 5 5.14 26.82 14.55
CA HIS A 5 3.84 26.18 14.69
C HIS A 5 4.05 24.68 14.99
N GLY A 6 3.13 24.10 15.77
CA GLY A 6 3.26 22.75 16.33
C GLY A 6 3.73 21.71 15.31
N SER A 7 4.71 20.89 15.73
CA SER A 7 5.30 19.82 14.95
C SER A 7 4.23 18.84 14.46
N ARG A 8 3.76 19.02 13.22
CA ARG A 8 3.04 17.96 12.51
C ARG A 8 4.04 16.86 12.24
N MET A 9 3.79 15.64 12.74
CA MET A 9 4.63 14.50 12.38
C MET A 9 4.67 14.36 10.85
N PRO A 10 5.85 14.17 10.25
CA PRO A 10 5.96 13.93 8.81
C PRO A 10 5.17 12.68 8.42
N ALA A 11 4.73 12.60 7.16
CA ALA A 11 4.07 11.41 6.65
C ALA A 11 5.03 10.20 6.72
N VAL A 12 4.50 9.00 6.95
CA VAL A 12 5.30 7.80 7.26
C VAL A 12 6.34 7.43 6.18
N HIS A 13 6.08 7.82 4.92
CA HIS A 13 6.97 7.61 3.79
C HIS A 13 8.11 8.64 3.69
N ASP A 14 7.96 9.80 4.33
CA ASP A 14 8.92 10.91 4.27
C ASP A 14 10.07 10.68 5.27
N ARG A 15 10.90 9.69 4.94
CA ARG A 15 12.03 9.25 5.77
C ARG A 15 13.36 9.88 5.38
N GLY A 16 13.36 10.78 4.40
CA GLY A 16 14.57 11.40 3.88
C GLY A 16 15.34 12.14 4.98
N GLY A 17 16.58 11.71 5.24
CA GLY A 17 17.44 12.35 6.25
C GLY A 17 17.17 11.91 7.70
N LEU A 18 16.28 10.95 7.93
CA LEU A 18 16.14 10.35 9.26
C LEU A 18 17.40 9.53 9.60
N PRO A 19 17.94 9.66 10.83
CA PRO A 19 19.10 8.88 11.24
C PRO A 19 18.71 7.40 11.35
N THR A 20 19.59 6.52 10.89
CA THR A 20 19.49 5.07 11.11
C THR A 20 20.90 4.51 11.29
N ASP A 21 21.06 3.63 12.27
CA ASP A 21 22.25 2.82 12.49
C ASP A 21 22.08 1.38 11.96
N GLN A 22 20.87 1.04 11.49
CA GLN A 22 20.55 -0.27 10.98
C GLN A 22 21.26 -0.51 9.63
N PRO A 23 21.99 -1.63 9.47
CA PRO A 23 22.57 -1.98 8.19
C PRO A 23 21.47 -2.23 7.15
N ILE A 24 21.73 -1.85 5.91
CA ILE A 24 20.82 -2.14 4.79
C ILE A 24 20.88 -3.63 4.49
N ASP A 25 19.74 -4.31 4.53
CA ASP A 25 19.61 -5.65 3.96
C ASP A 25 19.67 -5.54 2.42
N ARG A 26 20.58 -6.31 1.83
CA ARG A 26 20.85 -6.34 0.39
C ARG A 26 20.64 -7.74 -0.20
N SER A 27 20.05 -8.65 0.58
CA SER A 27 19.64 -9.94 0.06
C SER A 27 18.59 -9.74 -1.05
N GLU A 28 18.61 -10.62 -2.04
CA GLU A 28 17.59 -10.63 -3.07
C GLU A 28 16.26 -11.11 -2.46
N HIS A 29 15.17 -10.43 -2.83
CA HIS A 29 13.83 -10.83 -2.44
C HIS A 29 13.30 -11.86 -3.45
N GLU A 30 13.02 -13.08 -2.98
CA GLU A 30 12.30 -14.06 -3.78
C GLU A 30 10.81 -13.71 -3.80
N TRP A 31 10.27 -13.52 -5.00
CA TRP A 31 8.89 -13.14 -5.14
C TRP A 31 7.96 -14.32 -4.86
N ALA A 32 6.96 -14.10 -4.02
CA ALA A 32 5.83 -15.00 -3.88
C ALA A 32 4.89 -14.89 -5.09
N ASP A 33 4.16 -15.95 -5.40
CA ASP A 33 3.22 -16.00 -6.54
C ASP A 33 2.21 -14.84 -6.52
N TRP A 34 1.73 -14.46 -5.33
CA TRP A 34 0.76 -13.38 -5.17
C TRP A 34 1.37 -11.99 -5.44
N GLU A 35 2.68 -11.81 -5.24
CA GLU A 35 3.36 -10.53 -5.50
C GLU A 35 3.43 -10.25 -7.01
N TYR A 36 3.62 -11.29 -7.82
CA TYR A 36 3.49 -11.18 -9.28
C TYR A 36 2.08 -10.74 -9.67
N VAL A 37 1.05 -11.29 -9.03
CA VAL A 37 -0.35 -10.94 -9.28
C VAL A 37 -0.64 -9.50 -8.88
N ALA A 38 -0.19 -9.06 -7.69
CA ALA A 38 -0.38 -7.69 -7.21
C ALA A 38 0.28 -6.67 -8.16
N ASN A 39 1.52 -6.94 -8.61
CA ASN A 39 2.20 -6.10 -9.58
C ASN A 39 1.48 -6.08 -10.95
N ALA A 40 1.05 -7.24 -11.44
CA ALA A 40 0.31 -7.34 -12.70
C ALA A 40 -1.02 -6.59 -12.65
N LEU A 41 -1.73 -6.65 -11.51
CA LEU A 41 -2.99 -5.93 -11.29
C LEU A 41 -2.82 -4.42 -11.42
N VAL A 42 -1.77 -3.84 -10.82
CA VAL A 42 -1.44 -2.41 -11.02
C VAL A 42 -1.23 -2.10 -12.51
N GLY A 43 -0.52 -2.97 -13.23
CA GLY A 43 -0.31 -2.83 -14.67
C GLY A 43 -1.63 -2.80 -15.46
N VAL A 44 -2.54 -3.72 -15.17
CA VAL A 44 -3.86 -3.80 -15.81
C VAL A 44 -4.72 -2.58 -15.48
N LEU A 45 -4.83 -2.22 -14.20
CA LEU A 45 -5.63 -1.07 -13.76
C LEU A 45 -5.14 0.24 -14.39
N ARG A 46 -3.81 0.43 -14.49
CA ARG A 46 -3.22 1.60 -15.16
C ARG A 46 -3.45 1.58 -16.66
N ARG A 47 -3.34 0.42 -17.32
CA ARG A 47 -3.61 0.28 -18.76
C ARG A 47 -5.04 0.66 -19.12
N HIS A 48 -5.98 0.38 -18.23
CA HIS A 48 -7.39 0.74 -18.39
C HIS A 48 -7.76 2.08 -17.74
N GLU A 49 -6.77 2.88 -17.33
CA GLU A 49 -6.94 4.22 -16.76
C GLU A 49 -7.84 4.27 -15.50
N VAL A 50 -7.98 3.13 -14.82
CA VAL A 50 -8.72 3.03 -13.55
C VAL A 50 -7.94 3.71 -12.43
N ILE A 51 -6.62 3.58 -12.43
CA ILE A 51 -5.70 4.25 -11.49
C ILE A 51 -4.50 4.86 -12.22
N ASN A 52 -3.84 5.82 -11.60
CA ASN A 52 -2.49 6.26 -12.01
C ASN A 52 -1.46 6.08 -10.86
N VAL A 53 -0.19 6.42 -11.14
CA VAL A 53 0.92 6.22 -10.18
C VAL A 53 0.77 7.14 -8.97
N ASP A 54 0.35 8.39 -9.17
CA ASP A 54 0.19 9.36 -8.08
C ASP A 54 -0.96 8.95 -7.14
N GLU A 55 -2.03 8.38 -7.69
CA GLU A 55 -3.14 7.83 -6.90
C GLU A 55 -2.72 6.60 -6.09
N LEU A 56 -1.98 5.67 -6.68
CA LEU A 56 -1.42 4.51 -5.98
C LEU A 56 -0.49 4.96 -4.84
N ARG A 57 0.38 5.94 -5.10
CA ARG A 57 1.24 6.51 -4.07
C ARG A 57 0.43 7.16 -2.96
N ARG A 58 -0.57 7.99 -3.30
CA ARG A 58 -1.44 8.64 -2.31
C ARG A 58 -2.09 7.61 -1.37
N GLY A 59 -2.62 6.51 -1.90
CA GLY A 59 -3.25 5.48 -1.06
C GLY A 59 -2.24 4.80 -0.12
N ILE A 60 -1.06 4.43 -0.63
CA ILE A 60 0.04 3.87 0.19
C ILE A 60 0.45 4.86 1.30
N GLU A 61 0.62 6.13 0.94
CA GLU A 61 1.10 7.18 1.84
C GLU A 61 0.06 7.61 2.88
N ALA A 62 -1.22 7.28 2.66
CA ALA A 62 -2.35 7.55 3.56
C ALA A 62 -2.64 6.42 4.55
N MET A 63 -1.96 5.27 4.43
CA MET A 63 -2.09 4.15 5.37
C MET A 63 -1.82 4.57 6.82
N VAL A 64 -2.42 3.86 7.78
CA VAL A 64 -2.09 4.06 9.19
C VAL A 64 -0.60 3.75 9.37
N PRO A 65 0.19 4.60 10.06
CA PRO A 65 1.65 4.44 10.12
C PRO A 65 2.11 3.06 10.60
N ALA A 66 1.40 2.49 11.58
CA ALA A 66 1.70 1.15 12.10
C ALA A 66 1.51 0.06 11.03
N GLU A 67 0.41 0.12 10.26
CA GLU A 67 0.12 -0.82 9.17
C GLU A 67 1.12 -0.66 8.03
N TYR A 68 1.47 0.59 7.68
CA TYR A 68 2.51 0.86 6.69
C TYR A 68 3.82 0.19 7.10
N GLU A 69 4.24 0.35 8.36
CA GLU A 69 5.49 -0.18 8.88
C GLU A 69 5.53 -1.71 8.94
N SER A 70 4.43 -2.35 9.31
CA SER A 70 4.34 -3.81 9.38
C SER A 70 4.11 -4.48 8.02
N SER A 71 3.57 -3.75 7.04
CA SER A 71 3.31 -4.30 5.70
C SER A 71 4.58 -4.42 4.86
N SER A 72 4.70 -5.53 4.15
CA SER A 72 5.63 -5.71 3.04
C SER A 72 5.33 -4.74 1.88
N TYR A 73 6.26 -4.65 0.94
CA TYR A 73 6.16 -3.71 -0.18
C TYR A 73 4.88 -3.90 -1.00
N TYR A 74 4.56 -5.15 -1.37
CA TYR A 74 3.38 -5.47 -2.19
C TYR A 74 2.08 -5.52 -1.38
N GLU A 75 2.11 -5.74 -0.07
CA GLU A 75 0.91 -5.57 0.78
C GLU A 75 0.44 -4.11 0.79
N ARG A 76 1.36 -3.14 0.84
CA ARG A 76 1.01 -1.72 0.71
C ARG A 76 0.34 -1.41 -0.63
N TRP A 77 0.82 -2.02 -1.71
CA TRP A 77 0.20 -1.89 -3.03
C TRP A 77 -1.22 -2.44 -3.03
N SER A 78 -1.42 -3.66 -2.51
CA SER A 78 -2.75 -4.27 -2.41
C SER A 78 -3.73 -3.40 -1.61
N ALA A 79 -3.30 -2.89 -0.43
CA ALA A 79 -4.13 -2.01 0.40
C ALA A 79 -4.53 -0.71 -0.33
N SER A 80 -3.59 -0.12 -1.08
CA SER A 80 -3.90 1.08 -1.87
C SER A 80 -4.79 0.79 -3.06
N ILE A 81 -4.64 -0.38 -3.72
CA ILE A 81 -5.52 -0.78 -4.83
C ILE A 81 -6.95 -0.96 -4.32
N GLU A 82 -7.13 -1.69 -3.22
CA GLU A 82 -8.43 -1.87 -2.56
C GLU A 82 -9.08 -0.52 -2.26
N THR A 83 -8.35 0.36 -1.58
CA THR A 83 -8.81 1.72 -1.28
C THR A 83 -9.29 2.45 -2.53
N LEU A 84 -8.50 2.43 -3.61
CA LEU A 84 -8.82 3.13 -4.85
C LEU A 84 -10.03 2.53 -5.59
N LEU A 85 -10.15 1.20 -5.63
CA LEU A 85 -11.27 0.54 -6.28
C LEU A 85 -12.58 0.83 -5.55
N VAL A 86 -12.54 0.89 -4.22
CA VAL A 86 -13.69 1.28 -3.39
C VAL A 86 -14.02 2.77 -3.55
N GLU A 87 -13.03 3.66 -3.46
CA GLU A 87 -13.20 5.11 -3.64
C GLU A 87 -13.84 5.46 -4.99
N LYS A 88 -13.47 4.73 -6.04
CA LYS A 88 -13.99 4.95 -7.40
C LYS A 88 -15.27 4.18 -7.72
N GLY A 89 -15.79 3.39 -6.77
CA GLY A 89 -17.00 2.60 -6.94
C GLY A 89 -16.88 1.47 -7.97
N VAL A 90 -15.66 1.00 -8.24
CA VAL A 90 -15.41 -0.16 -9.11
C VAL A 90 -15.78 -1.45 -8.39
N LEU A 91 -15.54 -1.50 -7.07
CA LEU A 91 -15.95 -2.58 -6.17
C LEU A 91 -16.50 -1.96 -4.87
N ALA A 92 -17.40 -2.66 -4.20
CA ALA A 92 -17.76 -2.35 -2.82
C ALA A 92 -16.84 -3.12 -1.84
N ALA A 93 -16.53 -2.51 -0.69
CA ALA A 93 -15.73 -3.17 0.35
C ALA A 93 -16.34 -4.52 0.78
N ALA A 94 -17.66 -4.60 0.87
CA ALA A 94 -18.38 -5.82 1.21
C ALA A 94 -18.19 -6.96 0.16
N GLU A 95 -17.97 -6.63 -1.12
CA GLU A 95 -17.70 -7.63 -2.14
C GLU A 95 -16.30 -8.24 -1.95
N ILE A 96 -15.33 -7.40 -1.61
CA ILE A 96 -13.95 -7.82 -1.31
C ILE A 96 -13.93 -8.70 -0.06
N ASP A 97 -14.57 -8.26 1.03
CA ASP A 97 -14.67 -9.00 2.29
C ASP A 97 -15.33 -10.37 2.09
N ALA A 98 -16.39 -10.43 1.28
CA ALA A 98 -17.10 -11.68 1.01
C ALA A 98 -16.20 -12.70 0.29
N VAL A 99 -15.43 -12.26 -0.71
CA VAL A 99 -14.48 -13.11 -1.44
C VAL A 99 -13.31 -13.52 -0.56
N ALA A 100 -12.76 -12.60 0.25
CA ALA A 100 -11.68 -12.91 1.18
C ALA A 100 -12.11 -13.98 2.20
N ALA A 101 -13.30 -13.85 2.78
CA ALA A 101 -13.87 -14.84 3.69
C ALA A 101 -14.17 -16.19 3.00
N GLU A 102 -14.53 -16.17 1.72
CA GLU A 102 -14.68 -17.41 0.94
C GLU A 102 -13.33 -18.10 0.71
N MET A 103 -12.30 -17.34 0.33
CA MET A 103 -10.95 -17.87 0.14
C MET A 103 -10.38 -18.46 1.43
N ASP A 104 -10.57 -17.78 2.56
CA ASP A 104 -10.17 -18.27 3.88
C ASP A 104 -10.89 -19.58 4.23
N ARG A 105 -12.21 -19.69 4.02
CA ARG A 105 -12.93 -20.96 4.23
C ARG A 105 -12.44 -22.10 3.32
N ARG A 106 -11.94 -21.77 2.14
CA ARG A 106 -11.55 -22.77 1.12
C ARG A 106 -10.10 -23.23 1.30
N TRP A 107 -9.22 -22.33 1.74
CA TRP A 107 -7.77 -22.54 1.72
C TRP A 107 -7.05 -22.14 3.02
N GLY A 108 -7.74 -21.56 4.00
CA GLY A 108 -7.24 -21.35 5.37
C GLY A 108 -7.34 -22.61 6.21
#